data_AF-X1JWC1-F1
#
_entry.id   AF-X1JWC1-F1
#
_cell.length_a   1.000
_cell.length_b   1.000
_cell.length_c   1.000
_cell.angle_alpha   90.00
_cell.angle_beta   90.00
_cell.angle_gamma   90.00
#
_symmetry.space_group_name_H-M   'P 1'
#
loop_
_entity.id
_entity.type
_entity.pdbx_description
1 polymer ?
#
loop_
_entity_poly.entity_id
_entity_poly.type
_entity_poly.pdbx_seq_one_letter_code
_entity_poly.pdbx_strand_id
1 'polypeptide(L)'
;PLPISASEFLLKIDTLIVAMGQSPDLSFLDEERELRIGEDNSIVVNPITYTTSQPGIFAAGDVVKGSSSVIEAIAAGKRVAISMHRYLQGESLREDHQIDEVIVSANKVLKEKGFVEQKKRVEISTLPIERRRSTLREIERVLEEKEAIQEAKRCLACSCG
;
A
#
# COMPACT_ATOMS: atom_id res chain seq x y z
N PRO A 1 21.03 -13.24 -1.73
CA PRO A 1 22.20 -13.15 -0.81
C PRO A 1 23.12 -14.34 -1.07
N LEU A 2 24.43 -14.15 -1.06
CA LEU A 2 25.38 -15.26 -1.17
C LEU A 2 25.72 -15.75 0.24
N PRO A 3 25.42 -17.01 0.60
CA PRO A 3 25.74 -17.53 1.93
C PRO A 3 27.26 -17.51 2.17
N ILE A 4 27.65 -17.13 3.38
CA ILE A 4 29.05 -17.10 3.81
C ILE A 4 29.33 -18.41 4.55
N SER A 5 30.35 -19.14 4.12
CA SER A 5 30.74 -20.40 4.76
C SER A 5 31.23 -20.14 6.19
N ALA A 6 30.82 -21.00 7.13
CA ALA A 6 31.18 -20.95 8.56
C ALA A 6 30.66 -19.71 9.32
N SER A 7 29.64 -19.02 8.80
CA SER A 7 28.96 -17.93 9.51
C SER A 7 27.69 -18.38 10.24
N GLU A 8 27.39 -19.67 10.26
CA GLU A 8 26.20 -20.21 10.92
C GLU A 8 26.30 -20.07 12.45
N PHE A 9 25.20 -19.68 13.08
CA PHE A 9 25.12 -19.59 14.53
C PHE A 9 23.76 -20.08 15.02
N LEU A 10 23.72 -20.54 16.27
CA LEU A 10 22.49 -20.95 16.94
C LEU A 10 21.96 -19.79 17.78
N LEU A 11 20.67 -19.47 17.61
CA LEU A 11 19.98 -18.48 18.42
C LEU A 11 18.95 -19.20 19.31
N LYS A 12 19.10 -19.11 20.62
CA LYS A 12 18.10 -19.62 21.56
C LYS A 12 16.96 -18.60 21.67
N ILE A 13 15.76 -19.00 21.24
CA ILE A 13 14.56 -18.18 21.28
C ILE A 13 13.40 -18.95 21.91
N ASP A 14 12.52 -18.23 22.61
CA ASP A 14 11.30 -18.79 23.18
C ASP A 14 10.10 -18.61 22.22
N THR A 15 10.21 -17.71 21.23
CA THR A 15 9.15 -17.42 20.25
C THR A 15 9.74 -16.92 18.94
N LEU A 16 9.25 -17.44 17.82
CA LEU A 16 9.58 -17.01 16.46
C LEU A 16 8.33 -16.44 15.78
N ILE A 17 8.41 -15.21 15.28
CA ILE A 17 7.36 -14.59 14.46
C ILE A 17 7.92 -14.44 13.06
N VAL A 18 7.35 -15.16 12.10
CA VAL A 18 7.76 -15.10 10.69
C VAL A 18 7.02 -13.95 10.01
N ALA A 19 7.76 -12.96 9.54
CA ALA A 19 7.23 -11.78 8.84
C ALA A 19 7.97 -11.56 7.50
N MET A 20 8.12 -12.64 6.72
CA MET A 20 8.87 -12.64 5.46
C MET A 20 8.03 -12.23 4.23
N GLY A 21 6.82 -11.71 4.45
CA GLY A 21 5.89 -11.30 3.39
C GLY A 21 4.69 -12.25 3.25
N GLN A 22 3.89 -12.00 2.22
CA GLN A 22 2.67 -12.73 1.91
C GLN A 22 2.60 -12.99 0.40
N SER A 23 1.88 -14.04 0.00
CA SER A 23 1.59 -14.35 -1.40
C SER A 23 0.07 -14.53 -1.57
N PRO A 24 -0.48 -14.27 -2.77
CA PRO A 24 -1.90 -14.50 -3.03
C PRO A 24 -2.28 -15.96 -2.82
N ASP A 25 -3.41 -16.21 -2.16
CA ASP A 25 -4.05 -17.53 -2.16
C ASP A 25 -5.05 -17.60 -3.31
N LEU A 26 -4.72 -18.41 -4.31
CA LEU A 26 -5.49 -18.59 -5.55
C LEU A 26 -6.16 -19.97 -5.63
N SER A 27 -6.17 -20.73 -4.52
CA SER A 27 -6.73 -22.10 -4.47
C SER A 27 -8.23 -22.18 -4.80
N PHE A 28 -8.95 -21.06 -4.73
CA PHE A 28 -10.36 -20.97 -5.08
C PHE A 28 -10.62 -20.89 -6.60
N LEU A 29 -9.59 -20.65 -7.40
CA LEU A 29 -9.72 -20.61 -8.86
C LEU A 29 -9.73 -22.05 -9.38
N ASP A 30 -10.83 -22.45 -10.02
CA ASP A 30 -10.89 -23.73 -10.73
C ASP A 30 -9.82 -23.80 -11.81
N GLU A 31 -9.21 -24.98 -11.99
CA GLU A 31 -8.23 -25.25 -13.05
C GLU A 31 -8.78 -24.94 -14.46
N GLU A 32 -10.10 -24.92 -14.62
CA GLU A 32 -10.79 -24.55 -15.88
C GLU A 32 -10.69 -23.06 -16.22
N ARG A 33 -10.46 -22.18 -15.23
CA ARG A 33 -10.25 -20.75 -15.48
C ARG A 33 -8.79 -20.56 -15.87
N GLU A 34 -8.53 -20.50 -17.17
CA GLU A 34 -7.21 -20.28 -17.81
C GLU A 34 -6.60 -18.88 -17.50
N LEU A 35 -6.55 -18.49 -16.23
CA LEU A 35 -5.86 -17.30 -15.75
C LEU A 35 -4.36 -17.58 -15.75
N ARG A 36 -3.59 -16.71 -16.41
CA ARG A 36 -2.14 -16.77 -16.36
C ARG A 36 -1.66 -16.32 -14.98
N ILE A 37 -0.97 -17.21 -14.29
CA ILE A 37 -0.36 -16.97 -12.98
C ILE A 37 1.16 -16.83 -13.14
N GLY A 38 1.74 -15.84 -12.47
CA GLY A 38 3.18 -15.60 -12.43
C GLY A 38 3.93 -16.52 -11.47
N GLU A 39 5.25 -16.45 -11.48
CA GLU A 39 6.12 -17.28 -10.62
C GLU A 39 5.94 -16.98 -9.12
N ASP A 40 5.48 -15.78 -8.77
CA ASP A 40 5.20 -15.32 -7.41
C ASP A 40 3.74 -15.56 -6.98
N ASN A 41 3.00 -16.39 -7.73
CA ASN A 41 1.57 -16.64 -7.56
C ASN A 41 0.66 -15.41 -7.76
N SER A 42 1.15 -14.37 -8.45
CA SER A 42 0.35 -13.21 -8.85
C SER A 42 -0.46 -13.48 -10.12
N ILE A 43 -1.60 -12.78 -10.28
CA ILE A 43 -2.38 -12.81 -11.51
C ILE A 43 -1.71 -11.90 -12.54
N VAL A 44 -1.36 -12.47 -13.70
CA VAL A 44 -0.77 -11.71 -14.81
C VAL A 44 -1.85 -10.91 -15.53
N VAL A 45 -1.61 -9.60 -15.66
CA VAL A 45 -2.51 -8.67 -16.36
C VAL A 45 -1.77 -7.85 -17.40
N ASN A 46 -2.53 -7.28 -18.33
CA ASN A 46 -2.02 -6.20 -19.16
C ASN A 46 -1.74 -4.95 -18.28
N PRO A 47 -0.53 -4.36 -18.34
CA PRO A 47 -0.15 -3.27 -17.43
C PRO A 47 -0.92 -1.96 -17.66
N ILE A 48 -1.53 -1.81 -18.83
CA ILE A 48 -2.32 -0.63 -19.22
C ILE A 48 -3.80 -0.87 -18.90
N THR A 49 -4.37 -1.95 -19.43
CA THR A 49 -5.82 -2.22 -19.39
C THR A 49 -6.26 -3.07 -18.19
N TYR A 50 -5.32 -3.63 -17.41
CA TYR A 50 -5.58 -4.52 -16.28
C TYR A 50 -6.41 -5.77 -16.62
N THR A 51 -6.51 -6.11 -17.89
CA THR A 51 -7.18 -7.34 -18.37
C THR A 51 -6.31 -8.55 -18.08
N THR A 52 -6.93 -9.62 -17.60
CA THR A 52 -6.27 -10.93 -17.47
C THR A 52 -6.19 -11.65 -18.82
N SER A 53 -5.73 -12.90 -18.84
CA SER A 53 -5.83 -13.78 -20.03
C SER A 53 -7.27 -14.14 -20.40
N GLN A 54 -8.23 -14.01 -19.47
CA GLN A 54 -9.62 -14.33 -19.72
C GLN A 54 -10.44 -13.05 -20.04
N PRO A 55 -11.15 -13.01 -21.19
CA PRO A 55 -11.99 -11.86 -21.55
C PRO A 55 -13.04 -11.54 -20.48
N GLY A 56 -13.20 -10.25 -20.18
CA GLY A 56 -14.14 -9.77 -19.16
C GLY A 56 -13.66 -9.93 -17.71
N ILE A 57 -12.51 -10.56 -17.47
CA ILE A 57 -11.89 -10.64 -16.14
C ILE A 57 -10.71 -9.67 -16.04
N PHE A 58 -10.71 -8.88 -14.98
CA PHE A 58 -9.70 -7.89 -14.66
C PHE A 58 -9.19 -8.11 -13.24
N ALA A 59 -7.94 -7.74 -12.98
CA ALA A 59 -7.35 -7.82 -11.65
C ALA A 59 -6.46 -6.58 -11.38
N ALA A 60 -6.39 -6.14 -10.12
CA ALA A 60 -5.58 -5.01 -9.69
C ALA A 60 -5.23 -5.11 -8.20
N GLY A 61 -4.22 -4.35 -7.76
CA GLY A 61 -3.75 -4.35 -6.37
C GLY A 61 -2.73 -5.44 -6.09
N ASP A 62 -2.64 -5.85 -4.82
CA ASP A 62 -1.59 -6.76 -4.34
C ASP A 62 -1.64 -8.15 -4.97
N VAL A 63 -2.81 -8.59 -5.46
CA VAL A 63 -2.95 -9.87 -6.19
C VAL A 63 -2.20 -9.87 -7.54
N VAL A 64 -1.85 -8.68 -8.06
CA VAL A 64 -1.13 -8.51 -9.33
C VAL A 64 0.33 -8.11 -9.11
N LYS A 65 0.59 -7.20 -8.17
CA LYS A 65 1.93 -6.61 -7.96
C LYS A 65 2.69 -7.18 -6.75
N GLY A 66 2.05 -8.01 -5.93
CA GLY A 66 2.53 -8.32 -4.59
C GLY A 66 2.29 -7.16 -3.60
N SER A 67 2.67 -7.36 -2.34
CA SER A 67 2.46 -6.40 -1.25
C SER A 67 3.07 -5.04 -1.58
N SER A 68 2.20 -4.05 -1.84
CA SER A 68 2.56 -2.68 -2.24
C SER A 68 2.02 -1.65 -1.25
N SER A 69 2.20 -0.35 -1.53
CA SER A 69 1.57 0.68 -0.70
C SER A 69 0.06 0.75 -0.93
N VAL A 70 -0.71 1.12 0.11
CA VAL A 70 -2.17 1.31 0.01
C VAL A 70 -2.53 2.29 -1.11
N ILE A 71 -1.70 3.32 -1.33
CA ILE A 71 -1.92 4.33 -2.37
C ILE A 71 -1.80 3.70 -3.76
N GLU A 72 -0.85 2.81 -3.99
CA GLU A 72 -0.72 2.09 -5.26
C GLU A 72 -1.91 1.18 -5.54
N ALA A 73 -2.40 0.47 -4.52
CA ALA A 73 -3.60 -0.36 -4.65
C ALA A 73 -4.83 0.49 -5.03
N ILE A 74 -5.02 1.65 -4.38
CA ILE A 74 -6.09 2.61 -4.72
C ILE A 74 -5.93 3.13 -6.16
N ALA A 75 -4.71 3.49 -6.57
CA ALA A 75 -4.43 3.98 -7.91
C ALA A 75 -4.71 2.91 -8.97
N ALA A 76 -4.32 1.66 -8.72
CA ALA A 76 -4.63 0.53 -9.59
C ALA A 76 -6.14 0.26 -9.67
N GLY A 77 -6.84 0.33 -8.53
CA GLY A 77 -8.30 0.24 -8.45
C GLY A 77 -9.02 1.26 -9.34
N LYS A 78 -8.55 2.52 -9.34
CA LYS A 78 -9.11 3.57 -10.23
C LYS A 78 -8.89 3.25 -11.71
N ARG A 79 -7.69 2.79 -12.09
CA ARG A 79 -7.37 2.47 -13.48
C ARG A 79 -8.15 1.27 -14.01
N VAL A 80 -8.29 0.21 -13.20
CA VAL A 80 -9.05 -0.97 -13.61
C VAL A 80 -10.55 -0.65 -13.74
N ALA A 81 -11.11 0.22 -12.88
CA ALA A 81 -12.51 0.63 -12.98
C ALA A 81 -12.82 1.34 -14.31
N ILE A 82 -11.91 2.20 -14.79
CA ILE A 82 -12.03 2.84 -16.11
C ILE A 82 -12.03 1.77 -17.22
N SER A 83 -11.13 0.80 -17.13
CA SER A 83 -11.03 -0.28 -18.11
C SER A 83 -12.29 -1.16 -18.15
N MET A 84 -12.82 -1.51 -16.97
CA MET A 84 -14.08 -2.25 -16.83
C MET A 84 -15.25 -1.47 -17.42
N HIS A 85 -15.34 -0.17 -17.15
CA HIS A 85 -16.39 0.67 -17.70
C HIS A 85 -16.39 0.65 -19.23
N ARG A 86 -15.23 0.88 -19.84
CA ARG A 86 -15.06 0.85 -21.30
C ARG A 86 -15.40 -0.51 -21.90
N TYR A 87 -14.95 -1.58 -21.25
CA TYR A 87 -15.28 -2.94 -21.66
C TYR A 87 -16.80 -3.16 -21.73
N LEU A 88 -17.54 -2.68 -20.73
CA LEU A 88 -19.00 -2.79 -20.69
C LEU A 88 -19.70 -1.88 -21.72
N GLN A 89 -19.08 -0.77 -22.11
CA GLN A 89 -19.59 0.11 -23.19
C GLN A 89 -19.19 -0.35 -24.59
N GLY A 90 -18.35 -1.39 -24.73
CA GLY A 90 -17.79 -1.80 -26.02
C GLY A 90 -16.76 -0.80 -26.59
N GLU A 91 -16.19 0.04 -25.74
CA GLU A 91 -15.19 1.04 -26.10
C GLU A 91 -13.77 0.46 -26.13
N SER A 92 -12.85 1.18 -26.78
CA SER A 92 -11.44 0.82 -26.83
C SER A 92 -10.79 0.89 -25.44
N LEU A 93 -10.23 -0.23 -24.98
CA LEU A 93 -9.50 -0.27 -23.71
C LEU A 93 -8.17 0.50 -23.75
N ARG A 94 -7.64 0.79 -24.94
CA ARG A 94 -6.30 1.39 -25.10
C ARG A 94 -6.30 2.91 -25.22
N GLU A 95 -7.46 3.53 -25.40
CA GLU A 95 -7.54 4.98 -25.60
C GLU A 95 -7.36 5.73 -24.27
N ASP A 96 -6.10 5.92 -23.91
CA ASP A 96 -5.65 6.90 -22.95
C ASP A 96 -5.78 6.54 -21.46
N HIS A 97 -4.73 5.88 -20.96
CA HIS A 97 -4.36 5.89 -19.55
C HIS A 97 -3.24 6.91 -19.28
N GLN A 98 -3.01 7.90 -20.15
CA GLN A 98 -2.17 9.05 -19.78
C GLN A 98 -2.99 9.93 -18.84
N ILE A 99 -3.09 9.48 -17.59
CA ILE A 99 -3.16 10.46 -16.51
C ILE A 99 -1.79 11.11 -16.58
N ASP A 100 -1.72 12.33 -17.11
CA ASP A 100 -0.57 13.19 -16.90
C ASP A 100 -0.26 13.11 -15.41
N GLU A 101 0.84 12.46 -15.03
CA GLU A 101 1.28 12.49 -13.66
C GLU A 101 1.53 13.96 -13.38
N VAL A 102 0.58 14.59 -12.68
CA VAL A 102 0.78 15.93 -12.18
C VAL A 102 1.78 15.78 -11.06
N ILE A 103 3.06 15.78 -11.42
CA ILE A 103 4.17 15.83 -10.48
C ILE A 103 4.12 17.23 -9.88
N VAL A 104 3.29 17.37 -8.86
CA VAL A 104 3.26 18.58 -8.05
C VAL A 104 4.53 18.56 -7.20
N SER A 105 5.53 19.35 -7.59
CA SER A 105 6.72 19.54 -6.77
C SER A 105 6.30 20.06 -5.39
N ALA A 106 6.67 19.33 -4.34
CA ALA A 106 6.53 19.77 -2.95
C ALA A 106 7.05 21.21 -2.77
N ASN A 107 8.21 21.51 -3.37
CA ASN A 107 8.81 22.85 -3.34
C ASN A 107 7.96 23.92 -4.04
N LYS A 108 7.24 23.56 -5.12
CA LYS A 108 6.33 24.50 -5.80
C LYS A 108 5.13 24.83 -4.89
N VAL A 109 4.51 23.82 -4.27
CA VAL A 109 3.39 24.02 -3.34
C VAL A 109 3.81 24.82 -2.12
N LEU A 110 4.99 24.54 -1.56
CA LEU A 110 5.53 25.27 -0.41
C LEU A 110 5.82 26.73 -0.75
N LYS A 111 6.38 27.02 -1.94
CA LYS A 111 6.61 28.39 -2.41
C LYS A 111 5.30 29.16 -2.62
N GLU A 112 4.27 28.52 -3.16
CA GLU A 112 2.97 29.15 -3.44
C GLU A 112 2.12 29.38 -2.17
N LYS A 113 2.20 28.47 -1.18
CA LYS A 113 1.39 28.56 0.04
C LYS A 113 2.07 29.28 1.21
N GLY A 114 3.34 29.65 1.06
CA GLY A 114 4.13 30.30 2.10
C GLY A 114 4.72 29.31 3.11
N PHE A 115 5.82 29.70 3.75
CA PHE A 115 6.45 28.92 4.82
C PHE A 115 5.58 28.99 6.08
N VAL A 116 5.08 27.83 6.52
CA VAL A 116 4.44 27.73 7.82
C VAL A 116 5.49 27.32 8.84
N GLU A 117 5.52 28.02 9.98
CA GLU A 117 6.31 27.65 11.15
C GLU A 117 6.11 26.16 11.50
N GLN A 118 7.22 25.41 11.52
CA GLN A 118 7.20 24.00 11.89
C GLN A 118 7.00 23.87 13.40
N LYS A 119 5.78 23.53 13.81
CA LYS A 119 5.48 23.19 15.21
C LYS A 119 5.85 21.73 15.47
N LYS A 120 6.36 21.43 16.68
CA LYS A 120 6.64 20.05 17.11
C LYS A 120 5.32 19.25 17.15
N ARG A 121 5.36 18.01 16.66
CA ARG A 121 4.24 17.05 16.78
C ARG A 121 3.93 16.82 18.27
N VAL A 122 2.63 16.76 18.61
CA VAL A 122 2.20 16.36 19.96
C VAL A 122 2.61 14.90 20.21
N GLU A 123 3.26 14.64 21.34
CA GLU A 123 3.67 13.27 21.69
C GLU A 123 2.47 12.45 22.14
N ILE A 124 2.23 11.33 21.44
CA ILE A 124 1.14 10.40 21.77
C ILE A 124 1.49 9.66 23.05
N SER A 125 0.61 9.75 24.06
CA SER A 125 0.74 8.96 25.28
C SER A 125 0.52 7.48 24.95
N THR A 126 1.45 6.63 25.38
CA THR A 126 1.36 5.18 25.15
C THR A 126 1.24 4.42 26.46
N LEU A 127 0.60 3.24 26.43
CA LEU A 127 0.56 2.35 27.60
C LEU A 127 1.98 1.99 28.06
N PRO A 128 2.24 1.83 29.37
CA PRO A 128 3.51 1.32 29.86
C PRO A 128 3.84 -0.05 29.26
N ILE A 129 5.12 -0.30 28.97
CA ILE A 129 5.59 -1.52 28.28
C ILE A 129 5.14 -2.78 29.01
N GLU A 130 5.13 -2.76 30.33
CA GLU A 130 4.74 -3.87 31.21
C GLU A 130 3.30 -4.31 30.95
N ARG A 131 2.41 -3.37 30.58
CA ARG A 131 1.00 -3.64 30.27
C ARG A 131 0.76 -3.99 28.81
N ARG A 132 1.65 -3.60 27.89
CA ARG A 132 1.53 -3.97 26.46
C ARG A 132 1.66 -5.47 26.25
N ARG A 133 2.44 -6.15 27.10
CA ARG A 133 2.72 -7.59 26.98
C ARG A 133 1.54 -8.52 27.29
N SER A 134 0.54 -8.03 28.01
CA SER A 134 -0.52 -8.87 28.60
C SER A 134 -1.93 -8.40 28.24
N THR A 135 -2.07 -7.45 27.31
CA THR A 135 -3.38 -6.89 26.96
C THR A 135 -3.52 -6.69 25.45
N LEU A 136 -4.75 -6.82 24.95
CA LEU A 136 -5.14 -6.42 23.60
C LEU A 136 -5.74 -5.00 23.59
N ARG A 137 -5.46 -4.21 24.64
CA ARG A 137 -5.95 -2.83 24.73
C ARG A 137 -5.13 -1.95 23.79
N GLU A 138 -5.77 -0.90 23.29
CA GLU A 138 -5.13 0.12 22.47
C GLU A 138 -3.87 0.65 23.16
N ILE A 139 -2.74 0.60 22.45
CA ILE A 139 -1.42 0.96 23.00
C ILE A 139 -1.22 2.48 22.94
N GLU A 140 -1.55 3.08 21.82
CA GLU A 140 -1.53 4.52 21.58
C GLU A 140 -2.85 5.12 22.07
N ARG A 141 -2.80 6.15 22.92
CA ARG A 141 -4.01 6.83 23.37
C ARG A 141 -4.42 7.88 22.36
N VAL A 142 -5.72 8.18 22.33
CA VAL A 142 -6.25 9.32 21.58
C VAL A 142 -5.77 10.65 22.19
N LEU A 143 -5.59 11.65 21.32
CA LEU A 143 -5.29 13.02 21.75
C LEU A 143 -6.50 13.62 22.47
N GLU A 144 -6.25 14.42 23.51
CA GLU A 144 -7.31 15.25 24.08
C GLU A 144 -7.75 16.33 23.08
N GLU A 145 -8.94 16.89 23.25
CA GLU A 145 -9.51 17.88 22.32
C GLU A 145 -8.54 19.05 22.02
N LYS A 146 -7.88 19.57 23.06
CA LYS A 146 -6.91 20.68 22.92
C LYS A 146 -5.68 20.26 22.10
N GLU A 147 -5.20 19.05 22.33
CA GLU A 147 -4.05 18.48 21.62
C GLU A 147 -4.40 18.16 20.17
N ALA A 148 -5.59 17.62 19.92
CA ALA A 148 -6.11 17.36 18.59
C ALA A 148 -6.28 18.66 17.78
N ILE A 149 -6.81 19.73 18.41
CA ILE A 149 -6.90 21.05 17.78
C ILE A 149 -5.50 21.61 17.47
N GLN A 150 -4.54 21.44 18.38
CA GLN A 150 -3.16 21.87 18.16
C GLN A 150 -2.50 21.11 17.00
N GLU A 151 -2.70 19.80 16.94
CA GLU A 151 -2.16 18.94 15.89
C GLU A 151 -2.84 19.22 14.54
N ALA A 152 -4.16 19.49 14.51
CA ALA A 152 -4.86 19.90 13.29
C ALA A 152 -4.40 21.28 12.78
N LYS A 153 -4.01 22.18 13.69
CA LYS A 153 -3.39 23.48 13.35
C LYS A 153 -1.93 23.36 12.94
N ARG A 154 -1.28 22.22 13.16
CA ARG A 154 0.07 21.95 12.67
C ARG A 154 -0.04 21.73 11.17
N CYS A 155 0.39 22.72 10.38
CA CYS A 155 0.20 22.69 8.93
C CYS A 155 0.71 21.39 8.28
N LEU A 156 0.04 21.05 7.18
CA LEU A 156 0.23 19.88 6.31
C LEU A 156 1.58 19.83 5.57
N ALA A 157 2.62 20.55 6.01
CA ALA A 157 3.98 20.40 5.47
C ALA A 157 4.67 19.13 6.00
N CYS A 158 3.90 18.09 6.35
CA CYS A 158 4.40 16.85 6.97
C CYS A 158 5.06 15.87 5.99
N SER A 159 4.93 16.10 4.68
CA SER A 159 5.50 15.20 3.64
C SER A 159 6.50 15.89 2.72
N CYS A 160 6.93 17.11 3.05
CA CYS A 160 7.94 17.83 2.28
C CYS A 160 9.26 17.81 3.06
N GLY A 161 9.82 16.62 3.23
CA GLY A 161 11.23 16.42 3.52
C GLY A 161 12.01 16.34 2.23
#